data_AF-A0A955LZ22-F1
#
_entry.id   AF-A0A955LZ22-F1
#
_cell.length_a   1.000
_cell.length_b   1.000
_cell.length_c   1.000
_cell.angle_alpha   90.00
_cell.angle_beta   90.00
_cell.angle_gamma   90.00
#
_symmetry.space_group_name_H-M   'P 1'
#
loop_
_entity.id
_entity.type
_entity.pdbx_description
1 polymer ?
#
loop_
_entity_poly.entity_id
_entity_poly.type
_entity_poly.pdbx_seq_one_letter_code
_entity_poly.pdbx_strand_id
1 'polypeptide(L)'
;GQATSTHPTVSSVAMEMLNKAVEERSGIISTALSFLGIYRDPIIAENTSVSDFRISDLVNFDKPVSLYIVVPESDRDRLRPLVRLILKLISSRLLEKMEFDDTGRAKFKNRLMIVLDEFARLRHLEFIEEDMAISLGYGINFFIIVQDISQIYKAYSKEEGITGNCHVRIAYAPNKVETAKELSAMTGVRTVMKYAKSFSGGFLNLSLRNISEGTHESPRPLVTPDEIMRMPSDDALIFVGNFPPIYGKKIRYFKDPEFLKRSQIKPPSLTGKISVDYSSLGFPDTPLSSVPDKVITKYSLEVVEENKSNNIEDVL
;
A
#
# COMPACT_ATOMS: atom_id res chain seq x y z
N GLY A 1 -33.20 -24.69 2.76
CA GLY A 1 -33.94 -23.77 1.88
C GLY A 1 -34.27 -24.48 0.57
N GLN A 2 -35.36 -24.12 -0.10
CA GLN A 2 -35.63 -24.60 -1.46
C GLN A 2 -34.59 -24.06 -2.44
N ALA A 3 -34.26 -24.82 -3.47
CA ALA A 3 -33.29 -24.43 -4.49
C ALA A 3 -33.77 -23.16 -5.20
N THR A 4 -33.04 -22.07 -5.04
CA THR A 4 -33.19 -20.88 -5.89
C THR A 4 -32.82 -21.26 -7.32
N SER A 5 -33.56 -20.74 -8.30
CA SER A 5 -33.24 -20.92 -9.72
C SER A 5 -31.77 -20.53 -9.99
N THR A 6 -31.07 -21.34 -10.79
CA THR A 6 -29.67 -21.09 -11.16
C THR A 6 -29.52 -19.68 -11.71
N HIS A 7 -28.57 -18.91 -11.16
CA HIS A 7 -28.33 -17.52 -11.59
C HIS A 7 -28.16 -17.44 -13.12
N PRO A 8 -28.78 -16.48 -13.83
CA PRO A 8 -28.79 -16.45 -15.30
C PRO A 8 -27.40 -16.54 -15.93
N THR A 9 -26.42 -15.83 -15.36
CA THR A 9 -25.01 -15.90 -15.78
C THR A 9 -24.43 -17.30 -15.63
N VAL A 10 -24.72 -18.00 -14.53
CA VAL A 10 -24.22 -19.37 -14.30
C VAL A 10 -24.86 -20.33 -15.30
N SER A 11 -26.16 -20.19 -15.57
CA SER A 11 -26.85 -20.99 -16.58
C SER A 11 -26.28 -20.75 -17.99
N SER A 12 -26.02 -19.49 -18.35
CA SER A 12 -25.45 -19.11 -19.64
C SER A 12 -24.05 -19.68 -19.83
N VAL A 13 -23.17 -19.55 -18.84
CA VAL A 13 -21.81 -20.11 -18.89
C VAL A 13 -21.85 -21.64 -18.91
N ALA A 14 -22.76 -22.27 -18.16
CA ALA A 14 -22.92 -23.72 -18.19
C ALA A 14 -23.37 -24.23 -19.58
N MET A 15 -24.31 -23.54 -20.23
CA MET A 15 -24.70 -23.85 -21.62
C MET A 15 -23.53 -23.68 -22.59
N GLU A 16 -22.74 -22.60 -22.44
CA GLU A 16 -21.54 -22.41 -23.26
C GLU A 16 -20.55 -23.57 -23.09
N MET A 17 -20.29 -24.01 -21.85
CA MET A 17 -19.40 -25.15 -21.58
C MET A 17 -19.92 -26.47 -22.17
N LEU A 18 -21.24 -26.69 -22.16
CA LEU A 18 -21.85 -27.89 -22.76
C LEU A 18 -21.65 -27.94 -24.27
N ASN A 19 -21.63 -26.78 -24.93
CA ASN A 19 -21.46 -26.66 -26.38
C ASN A 19 -20.00 -26.76 -26.85
N LYS A 20 -19.02 -26.72 -25.92
CA LYS A 20 -17.59 -26.85 -26.25
C LYS A 20 -17.16 -28.31 -26.43
N ALA A 21 -16.14 -28.52 -27.28
CA ALA A 21 -15.52 -29.82 -27.45
C ALA A 21 -14.94 -30.34 -26.11
N VAL A 22 -14.88 -31.67 -25.94
CA VAL A 22 -14.48 -32.31 -24.67
C VAL A 22 -13.09 -31.85 -24.22
N GLU A 23 -12.13 -31.76 -25.14
CA GLU A 23 -10.76 -31.33 -24.84
C GLU A 23 -10.69 -29.86 -24.43
N GLU A 24 -11.40 -28.97 -25.14
CA GLU A 24 -11.48 -27.54 -24.80
C GLU A 24 -12.13 -27.33 -23.43
N ARG A 25 -13.26 -28.02 -23.17
CA ARG A 25 -13.94 -27.98 -21.88
C ARG A 25 -13.04 -28.46 -20.74
N SER A 26 -12.32 -29.56 -20.96
CA SER A 26 -11.40 -30.13 -19.96
C SER A 26 -10.24 -29.16 -19.66
N GLY A 27 -9.69 -28.51 -20.69
CA GLY A 27 -8.67 -27.47 -20.53
C GLY A 27 -9.16 -26.26 -19.73
N ILE A 28 -10.39 -25.78 -20.00
CA ILE A 28 -11.02 -24.67 -19.27
C ILE A 28 -11.24 -25.04 -17.79
N ILE A 29 -11.82 -26.23 -17.52
CA ILE A 29 -12.08 -26.68 -16.14
C ILE A 29 -10.77 -26.82 -15.35
N SER A 30 -9.73 -27.42 -15.95
CA SER A 30 -8.42 -27.55 -15.31
C SER A 30 -7.84 -26.19 -14.93
N THR A 31 -7.93 -25.21 -15.84
CA THR A 31 -7.49 -23.84 -15.61
C THR A 31 -8.28 -23.18 -14.49
N ALA A 32 -9.62 -23.29 -14.50
CA ALA A 32 -10.47 -22.74 -13.44
C ALA A 32 -10.17 -23.35 -12.06
N LEU A 33 -9.99 -24.67 -11.99
CA LEU A 33 -9.61 -25.36 -10.75
C LEU A 33 -8.25 -24.94 -10.23
N SER A 34 -7.30 -24.59 -11.11
CA SER A 34 -6.00 -24.06 -10.69
C SER A 34 -6.13 -22.70 -9.96
N PHE A 35 -7.00 -21.81 -10.45
CA PHE A 35 -7.28 -20.52 -9.80
C PHE A 35 -8.08 -20.69 -8.50
N LEU A 36 -9.04 -21.60 -8.48
CA LEU A 36 -9.87 -21.89 -7.30
C LEU A 36 -9.17 -22.78 -6.27
N GLY A 37 -8.00 -23.33 -6.61
CA GLY A 37 -7.25 -24.25 -5.76
C GLY A 37 -6.92 -23.67 -4.38
N ILE A 38 -6.77 -22.35 -4.27
CA ILE A 38 -6.52 -21.67 -2.98
C ILE A 38 -7.66 -21.86 -1.97
N TYR A 39 -8.91 -22.01 -2.44
CA TYR A 39 -10.09 -22.20 -1.58
C TYR A 39 -10.25 -23.65 -1.12
N ARG A 40 -9.37 -24.56 -1.55
CA ARG A 40 -9.30 -25.92 -1.00
C ARG A 40 -8.61 -25.96 0.36
N ASP A 41 -7.84 -24.91 0.69
CA ASP A 41 -7.28 -24.73 2.02
C ASP A 41 -8.41 -24.50 3.03
N PRO A 42 -8.56 -25.36 4.05
CA PRO A 42 -9.64 -25.23 5.04
C PRO A 42 -9.69 -23.87 5.73
N ILE A 43 -8.54 -23.25 5.98
CA ILE A 43 -8.44 -21.94 6.65
C ILE A 43 -8.99 -20.85 5.73
N ILE A 44 -8.64 -20.90 4.44
CA ILE A 44 -9.14 -19.93 3.46
C ILE A 44 -10.63 -20.16 3.19
N ALA A 45 -11.05 -21.41 3.05
CA ALA A 45 -12.46 -21.77 2.89
C ALA A 45 -13.30 -21.25 4.06
N GLU A 46 -12.84 -21.45 5.29
CA GLU A 46 -13.51 -20.96 6.49
C GLU A 46 -13.58 -19.43 6.51
N ASN A 47 -12.45 -18.74 6.31
CA ASN A 47 -12.38 -17.27 6.29
C ASN A 47 -13.16 -16.60 5.15
N THR A 48 -13.50 -17.34 4.09
CA THR A 48 -14.25 -16.82 2.92
C THR A 48 -15.64 -17.41 2.78
N SER A 49 -16.06 -18.25 3.74
CA SER A 49 -17.36 -18.94 3.71
C SER A 49 -18.55 -18.00 3.89
N VAL A 50 -18.35 -16.92 4.66
CA VAL A 50 -19.39 -15.93 5.02
C VAL A 50 -18.76 -14.54 5.05
N SER A 51 -19.57 -13.51 4.76
CA SER A 51 -19.18 -12.11 4.92
C SER A 51 -19.96 -11.49 6.08
N ASP A 52 -19.25 -11.04 7.12
CA ASP A 52 -19.84 -10.37 8.31
C ASP A 52 -19.96 -8.83 8.14
N PHE A 53 -19.61 -8.31 6.97
CA PHE A 53 -19.73 -6.90 6.59
C PHE A 53 -19.99 -6.77 5.08
N ARG A 54 -20.41 -5.59 4.66
CA ARG A 54 -20.49 -5.18 3.24
C ARG A 54 -19.40 -4.17 2.93
N ILE A 55 -18.93 -4.17 1.70
CA ILE A 55 -17.94 -3.17 1.22
C ILE A 55 -18.43 -1.73 1.45
N SER A 56 -19.74 -1.47 1.30
CA SER A 56 -20.34 -0.17 1.57
C SER A 56 -20.17 0.30 3.02
N ASP A 57 -20.03 -0.61 3.97
CA ASP A 57 -19.92 -0.27 5.39
C ASP A 57 -18.58 0.43 5.67
N LEU A 58 -17.55 0.18 4.86
CA LEU A 58 -16.26 0.86 4.94
C LEU A 58 -16.37 2.39 4.79
N VAL A 59 -17.39 2.86 4.07
CA VAL A 59 -17.61 4.29 3.77
C VAL A 59 -18.92 4.84 4.35
N ASN A 60 -19.92 4.00 4.62
CA ASN A 60 -21.27 4.44 5.00
C ASN A 60 -21.78 3.95 6.36
N PHE A 61 -20.98 3.16 7.10
CA PHE A 61 -21.35 2.77 8.46
C PHE A 61 -21.30 3.98 9.42
N ASP A 62 -22.17 4.02 10.42
CA ASP A 62 -22.26 5.19 11.31
C ASP A 62 -21.00 5.38 12.17
N LYS A 63 -20.30 4.29 12.47
CA LYS A 63 -18.97 4.31 13.11
C LYS A 63 -17.91 4.00 12.04
N PRO A 64 -16.73 4.65 12.07
CA PRO A 64 -15.64 4.30 11.17
C PRO A 64 -15.25 2.82 11.29
N VAL A 65 -15.09 2.15 10.15
CA VAL A 65 -14.72 0.73 10.06
C VAL A 65 -13.30 0.61 9.52
N SER A 66 -12.50 -0.30 10.09
CA SER A 66 -11.17 -0.63 9.59
C SER A 66 -11.10 -2.11 9.23
N LEU A 67 -10.67 -2.39 8.00
CA LEU A 67 -10.46 -3.74 7.50
C LEU A 67 -8.95 -4.04 7.46
N TYR A 68 -8.53 -5.08 8.16
CA TYR A 68 -7.14 -5.55 8.17
C TYR A 68 -7.04 -6.86 7.39
N ILE A 69 -6.17 -6.89 6.38
CA ILE A 69 -5.84 -8.09 5.62
C ILE A 69 -4.44 -8.50 6.03
N VAL A 70 -4.35 -9.49 6.92
CA VAL A 70 -3.07 -9.97 7.47
C VAL A 70 -2.67 -11.25 6.76
N VAL A 71 -1.52 -11.22 6.08
CA VAL A 71 -0.97 -12.36 5.34
C VAL A 71 0.39 -12.73 5.94
N PRO A 72 0.57 -13.94 6.46
CA PRO A 72 1.89 -14.43 6.89
C PRO A 72 2.91 -14.41 5.75
N GLU A 73 4.18 -14.13 6.06
CA GLU A 73 5.26 -14.08 5.06
C GLU A 73 5.32 -15.35 4.19
N SER A 74 5.19 -16.51 4.83
CA SER A 74 5.22 -17.83 4.20
C SER A 74 4.14 -18.03 3.13
N ASP A 75 3.01 -17.34 3.24
CA ASP A 75 1.84 -17.53 2.39
C ASP A 75 1.63 -16.41 1.37
N ARG A 76 2.54 -15.43 1.31
CA ARG A 76 2.38 -14.21 0.49
C ARG A 76 2.09 -14.47 -0.98
N ASP A 77 2.87 -15.32 -1.62
CA ASP A 77 2.69 -15.62 -3.05
C ASP A 77 1.41 -16.41 -3.31
N ARG A 78 1.04 -17.30 -2.38
CA ARG A 78 -0.13 -18.17 -2.46
C ARG A 78 -1.43 -17.38 -2.26
N LEU A 79 -1.44 -16.42 -1.33
CA LEU A 79 -2.61 -15.61 -0.98
C LEU A 79 -2.72 -14.30 -1.77
N ARG A 80 -1.68 -13.91 -2.52
CA ARG A 80 -1.73 -12.73 -3.40
C ARG A 80 -3.00 -12.68 -4.27
N PRO A 81 -3.45 -13.74 -4.96
CA PRO A 81 -4.69 -13.69 -5.76
C PRO A 81 -5.93 -13.29 -4.94
N LEU A 82 -6.04 -13.78 -3.70
CA LEU A 82 -7.14 -13.44 -2.80
C LEU A 82 -7.10 -11.97 -2.39
N VAL A 83 -5.93 -11.46 -2.00
CA VAL A 83 -5.77 -10.03 -1.66
C VAL A 83 -6.12 -9.14 -2.85
N ARG A 84 -5.65 -9.51 -4.05
CA ARG A 84 -5.96 -8.78 -5.30
C ARG A 84 -7.47 -8.75 -5.57
N LEU A 85 -8.15 -9.88 -5.38
CA LEU A 85 -9.60 -9.98 -5.57
C LEU A 85 -10.34 -9.07 -4.59
N ILE A 86 -9.99 -9.10 -3.31
CA ILE A 86 -10.62 -8.25 -2.29
C ILE A 86 -10.43 -6.76 -2.62
N LEU A 87 -9.21 -6.34 -2.98
CA LEU A 87 -8.94 -4.96 -3.36
C LEU A 87 -9.73 -4.53 -4.59
N LYS A 88 -9.78 -5.38 -5.65
CA LYS A 88 -10.59 -5.09 -6.85
C LYS A 88 -12.07 -5.00 -6.51
N LEU A 89 -12.59 -5.89 -5.66
CA LEU A 89 -13.98 -5.84 -5.21
C LEU A 89 -14.27 -4.55 -4.46
N ILE A 90 -13.41 -4.13 -3.53
CA ILE A 90 -13.57 -2.89 -2.79
C ILE A 90 -13.60 -1.70 -3.75
N SER A 91 -12.61 -1.57 -4.63
CA SER A 91 -12.53 -0.47 -5.57
C SER A 91 -13.71 -0.44 -6.53
N SER A 92 -14.00 -1.54 -7.24
CA SER A 92 -15.09 -1.58 -8.22
C SER A 92 -16.46 -1.34 -7.59
N ARG A 93 -16.75 -1.95 -6.43
CA ARG A 93 -18.06 -1.77 -5.77
C ARG A 93 -18.27 -0.37 -5.21
N LEU A 94 -17.21 0.26 -4.71
CA LEU A 94 -17.30 1.62 -4.24
C LEU A 94 -17.45 2.60 -5.41
N LEU A 95 -16.83 2.34 -6.56
CA LEU A 95 -16.90 3.18 -7.76
C LEU A 95 -18.22 3.05 -8.55
N GLU A 96 -18.82 1.85 -8.60
CA GLU A 96 -20.06 1.59 -9.36
C GLU A 96 -21.30 2.34 -8.83
N LYS A 97 -21.40 2.53 -7.51
CA LYS A 97 -22.60 3.05 -6.83
C LYS A 97 -22.48 4.52 -6.42
N MET A 98 -21.62 5.27 -7.09
CA MET A 98 -21.30 6.63 -6.65
C MET A 98 -22.40 7.60 -7.04
N GLU A 99 -23.04 8.16 -6.01
CA GLU A 99 -23.91 9.32 -6.12
C GLU A 99 -23.12 10.55 -5.62
N PHE A 100 -23.16 11.61 -6.42
CA PHE A 100 -22.63 12.91 -6.02
C PHE A 100 -23.68 13.68 -5.24
N ASP A 101 -23.25 14.41 -4.21
CA ASP A 101 -24.08 15.44 -3.60
C ASP A 101 -24.14 16.70 -4.49
N ASP A 102 -24.99 17.67 -4.09
CA ASP A 102 -25.18 18.94 -4.82
C ASP A 102 -23.89 19.79 -4.92
N THR A 103 -22.82 19.42 -4.19
CA THR A 103 -21.50 20.07 -4.22
C THR A 103 -20.49 19.32 -5.10
N GLY A 104 -20.90 18.23 -5.75
CA GLY A 104 -20.04 17.40 -6.60
C GLY A 104 -19.08 16.50 -5.83
N ARG A 105 -19.37 16.20 -4.55
CA ARG A 105 -18.58 15.27 -3.72
C ARG A 105 -19.27 13.92 -3.59
N ALA A 106 -18.50 12.83 -3.43
CA ALA A 106 -19.08 11.55 -3.02
C ALA A 106 -19.91 11.72 -1.76
N LYS A 107 -21.14 11.18 -1.78
CA LYS A 107 -22.02 11.09 -0.61
C LYS A 107 -21.62 9.95 0.33
N PHE A 108 -20.33 9.81 0.63
CA PHE A 108 -19.84 8.86 1.64
C PHE A 108 -19.81 9.52 3.01
N LYS A 109 -20.30 8.80 4.04
CA LYS A 109 -20.27 9.31 5.43
C LYS A 109 -18.83 9.41 5.95
N ASN A 110 -17.98 8.46 5.57
CA ASN A 110 -16.59 8.33 6.03
C ASN A 110 -15.63 8.30 4.84
N ARG A 111 -14.47 8.93 5.00
CA ARG A 111 -13.35 8.81 4.06
C ARG A 111 -12.65 7.48 4.24
N LEU A 112 -12.27 6.84 3.14
CA LEU A 112 -11.53 5.58 3.15
C LEU A 112 -10.05 5.84 2.82
N MET A 113 -9.14 5.25 3.59
CA MET A 113 -7.72 5.19 3.26
C MET A 113 -7.31 3.74 3.04
N ILE A 114 -6.86 3.43 1.83
CA ILE A 114 -6.32 2.13 1.48
C ILE A 114 -4.81 2.18 1.66
N VAL A 115 -4.32 1.52 2.70
CA VAL A 115 -2.88 1.42 2.99
C VAL A 115 -2.35 0.13 2.39
N LEU A 116 -1.42 0.25 1.44
CA LEU A 116 -0.82 -0.88 0.75
C LEU A 116 0.65 -0.97 1.17
N ASP A 117 0.88 -1.71 2.25
CA ASP A 117 2.24 -2.07 2.65
C ASP A 117 2.84 -2.99 1.59
N GLU A 118 4.08 -2.71 1.21
CA GLU A 118 4.82 -3.40 0.15
C GLU A 118 4.03 -3.58 -1.16
N PHE A 119 3.44 -2.49 -1.68
CA PHE A 119 2.56 -2.45 -2.85
C PHE A 119 3.06 -3.25 -4.06
N ALA A 120 4.36 -3.20 -4.35
CA ALA A 120 4.97 -3.92 -5.46
C ALA A 120 4.73 -5.45 -5.42
N ARG A 121 4.46 -6.02 -4.24
CA ARG A 121 4.13 -7.45 -4.07
C ARG A 121 2.83 -7.83 -4.72
N LEU A 122 1.89 -6.89 -4.81
CA LEU A 122 0.60 -7.12 -5.46
C LEU A 122 0.77 -7.30 -6.96
N ARG A 123 1.91 -6.91 -7.55
CA ARG A 123 2.14 -6.80 -9.01
C ARG A 123 1.15 -5.82 -9.66
N HIS A 124 1.11 -5.80 -10.99
CA HIS A 124 0.21 -4.91 -11.74
C HIS A 124 -1.26 -5.09 -11.33
N LEU A 125 -1.85 -4.02 -10.80
CA LEU A 125 -3.27 -3.86 -10.51
C LEU A 125 -3.81 -2.77 -11.45
N GLU A 126 -4.51 -3.19 -12.49
CA GLU A 126 -5.11 -2.34 -13.52
C GLU A 126 -5.97 -1.21 -12.92
N PHE A 127 -6.82 -1.52 -11.93
CA PHE A 127 -7.69 -0.51 -11.30
C PHE A 127 -6.91 0.60 -10.56
N ILE A 128 -5.67 0.37 -10.14
CA ILE A 128 -4.86 1.42 -9.51
C ILE A 128 -4.35 2.41 -10.56
N GLU A 129 -4.09 1.94 -11.78
CA GLU A 129 -3.64 2.79 -12.87
C GLU A 129 -4.80 3.63 -13.44
N GLU A 130 -5.97 3.00 -13.61
CA GLU A 130 -7.16 3.62 -14.21
C GLU A 130 -7.96 4.47 -13.22
N ASP A 131 -8.21 3.94 -12.01
CA ASP A 131 -9.24 4.50 -11.13
C ASP A 131 -8.68 5.32 -9.95
N MET A 132 -7.36 5.32 -9.72
CA MET A 132 -6.79 5.96 -8.52
C MET A 132 -7.01 7.48 -8.49
N ALA A 133 -6.84 8.16 -9.63
CA ALA A 133 -7.07 9.61 -9.73
C ALA A 133 -8.55 9.95 -9.49
N ILE A 134 -9.44 9.13 -10.04
CA ILE A 134 -10.89 9.24 -9.93
C ILE A 134 -11.34 9.03 -8.47
N SER A 135 -10.81 7.99 -7.82
CA SER A 135 -11.11 7.60 -6.42
C SER A 135 -10.91 8.74 -5.40
N LEU A 136 -9.97 9.66 -5.66
CA LEU A 136 -9.69 10.81 -4.79
C LEU A 136 -10.89 11.76 -4.67
N GLY A 137 -11.58 12.04 -5.79
CA GLY A 137 -12.78 12.87 -5.81
C GLY A 137 -13.92 12.30 -4.96
N TYR A 138 -13.85 11.00 -4.70
CA TYR A 138 -14.83 10.28 -3.90
C TYR A 138 -14.39 10.01 -2.46
N GLY A 139 -13.32 10.68 -1.99
CA GLY A 139 -12.87 10.54 -0.61
C GLY A 139 -12.15 9.22 -0.30
N ILE A 140 -11.75 8.47 -1.33
CA ILE A 140 -10.89 7.28 -1.22
C ILE A 140 -9.45 7.71 -1.50
N ASN A 141 -8.58 7.57 -0.50
CA ASN A 141 -7.15 7.88 -0.63
C ASN A 141 -6.33 6.60 -0.63
N PHE A 142 -5.23 6.60 -1.37
CA PHE A 142 -4.26 5.51 -1.36
C PHE A 142 -3.00 5.95 -0.64
N PHE A 143 -2.49 5.10 0.27
CA PHE A 143 -1.18 5.25 0.87
C PHE A 143 -0.32 4.05 0.48
N ILE A 144 0.52 4.28 -0.52
CA ILE A 144 1.34 3.26 -1.18
C ILE A 144 2.74 3.29 -0.58
N ILE A 145 3.20 2.14 -0.08
CA ILE A 145 4.54 1.98 0.48
C ILE A 145 5.32 1.05 -0.44
N VAL A 146 6.48 1.53 -0.90
CA VAL A 146 7.44 0.75 -1.69
C VAL A 146 8.83 0.92 -1.11
N GLN A 147 9.67 -0.11 -1.24
CA GLN A 147 11.06 -0.05 -0.79
C GLN A 147 11.91 0.77 -1.76
N ASP A 148 11.58 0.70 -3.05
CA ASP A 148 12.34 1.28 -4.14
C ASP A 148 11.41 1.56 -5.32
N ILE A 149 11.53 2.74 -5.93
CA ILE A 149 10.74 3.16 -7.09
C ILE A 149 10.87 2.18 -8.28
N SER A 150 12.02 1.53 -8.43
CA SER A 150 12.24 0.51 -9.46
C SER A 150 11.33 -0.71 -9.32
N GLN A 151 10.78 -0.98 -8.12
CA GLN A 151 9.78 -2.03 -7.95
C GLN A 151 8.45 -1.64 -8.60
N ILE A 152 8.09 -0.35 -8.58
CA ILE A 152 6.93 0.16 -9.32
C ILE A 152 7.21 0.01 -10.82
N TYR A 153 8.37 0.46 -11.31
CA TYR A 153 8.71 0.35 -12.73
C TYR A 153 8.72 -1.10 -13.23
N LYS A 154 9.08 -2.07 -12.38
CA LYS A 154 9.03 -3.49 -12.74
C LYS A 154 7.60 -4.02 -12.86
N ALA A 155 6.66 -3.48 -12.07
CA ALA A 155 5.27 -3.92 -12.07
C ALA A 155 4.41 -3.15 -13.09
N TYR A 156 4.70 -1.88 -13.35
CA TYR A 156 3.86 -0.96 -14.13
C TYR A 156 4.57 -0.27 -15.30
N SER A 157 5.83 -0.62 -15.59
CA SER A 157 6.72 0.07 -16.54
C SER A 157 7.16 1.47 -16.07
N LYS A 158 8.02 2.13 -16.86
CA LYS A 158 8.48 3.51 -16.57
C LYS A 158 7.45 4.59 -16.91
N GLU A 159 6.42 4.24 -17.67
CA GLU A 159 5.35 5.15 -18.09
C GLU A 159 4.16 5.13 -17.11
N GLU A 160 4.37 4.54 -15.93
CA GLU A 160 3.36 4.38 -14.90
C GLU A 160 2.76 5.70 -14.42
N GLY A 161 1.43 5.74 -14.24
CA GLY A 161 0.72 6.92 -13.75
C GLY A 161 0.64 7.04 -12.23
N ILE A 162 1.10 6.05 -11.46
CA ILE A 162 0.89 5.97 -10.01
C ILE A 162 1.69 7.07 -9.32
N THR A 163 2.99 7.18 -9.59
CA THR A 163 3.80 8.21 -8.95
C THR A 163 3.31 9.60 -9.32
N GLY A 164 2.89 9.81 -10.58
CA GLY A 164 2.32 11.07 -11.07
C GLY A 164 1.05 11.48 -10.31
N ASN A 165 0.17 10.52 -10.03
CA ASN A 165 -1.08 10.73 -9.31
C ASN A 165 -0.90 10.90 -7.79
N CYS A 166 0.24 10.51 -7.21
CA CYS A 166 0.53 10.75 -5.79
C CYS A 166 0.88 12.23 -5.52
N HIS A 167 -0.08 12.98 -4.95
CA HIS A 167 0.12 14.40 -4.59
C HIS A 167 1.19 14.62 -3.50
N VAL A 168 1.31 13.66 -2.57
CA VAL A 168 2.31 13.66 -1.51
C VAL A 168 3.26 12.49 -1.73
N ARG A 169 4.56 12.76 -1.74
CA ARG A 169 5.62 11.73 -1.83
C ARG A 169 6.59 11.91 -0.68
N ILE A 170 6.85 10.84 0.05
CA ILE A 170 7.79 10.82 1.16
C ILE A 170 8.92 9.87 0.79
N ALA A 171 10.14 10.38 0.74
CA ALA A 171 11.32 9.62 0.37
C ALA A 171 12.30 9.54 1.55
N TYR A 172 12.79 8.33 1.79
CA TYR A 172 13.89 8.08 2.72
C TYR A 172 15.21 7.96 1.96
N ALA A 173 16.32 7.81 2.69
CA ALA A 173 17.63 7.55 2.09
C ALA A 173 17.54 6.31 1.17
N PRO A 174 17.75 6.47 -0.14
CA PRO A 174 17.66 5.36 -1.09
C PRO A 174 18.95 4.56 -1.10
N ASN A 175 18.84 3.27 -1.40
CA ASN A 175 20.02 2.41 -1.61
C ASN A 175 20.58 2.50 -3.04
N LYS A 176 19.79 2.98 -4.01
CA LYS A 176 20.19 3.10 -5.42
C LYS A 176 20.50 4.53 -5.82
N VAL A 177 21.56 4.68 -6.61
CA VAL A 177 22.03 5.98 -7.12
C VAL A 177 21.00 6.60 -8.07
N GLU A 178 20.31 5.78 -8.86
CA GLU A 178 19.27 6.23 -9.80
C GLU A 178 18.12 6.93 -9.06
N THR A 179 17.60 6.31 -8.00
CA THR A 179 16.58 6.92 -7.14
C THR A 179 17.10 8.20 -6.49
N ALA A 180 18.36 8.22 -6.04
CA ALA A 180 18.95 9.44 -5.47
C ALA A 180 19.06 10.58 -6.49
N LYS A 181 19.36 10.28 -7.76
CA LYS A 181 19.38 11.26 -8.85
C LYS A 181 17.99 11.81 -9.14
N GLU A 182 16.98 10.95 -9.19
CA GLU A 182 15.57 11.35 -9.36
C GLU A 182 15.13 12.28 -8.22
N LEU A 183 15.37 11.89 -6.96
CA LEU A 183 15.05 12.71 -5.79
C LEU A 183 15.81 14.05 -5.80
N SER A 184 17.10 14.04 -6.17
CA SER A 184 17.90 15.26 -6.28
C SER A 184 17.34 16.21 -7.33
N ALA A 185 16.94 15.69 -8.49
CA ALA A 185 16.27 16.48 -9.52
C ALA A 185 14.93 17.05 -9.03
N MET A 186 14.13 16.27 -8.28
CA MET A 186 12.88 16.74 -7.68
C MET A 186 13.10 17.85 -6.63
N THR A 187 14.26 17.87 -5.94
CA THR A 187 14.58 18.98 -5.02
C THR A 187 14.91 20.29 -5.73
N GLY A 188 15.20 20.25 -7.03
CA GLY A 188 15.58 21.40 -7.83
C GLY A 188 17.05 21.82 -7.65
N VAL A 189 17.38 22.98 -8.20
CA VAL A 189 18.72 23.57 -8.20
C VAL A 189 18.72 24.91 -7.49
N ARG A 190 19.85 25.25 -6.87
CA ARG A 190 20.15 26.58 -6.33
C ARG A 190 21.39 27.15 -7.01
N THR A 191 21.45 28.47 -7.11
CA THR A 191 22.66 29.17 -7.55
C THR A 191 23.62 29.31 -6.38
N VAL A 192 24.89 28.98 -6.60
CA VAL A 192 25.97 29.19 -5.62
C VAL A 192 27.04 30.10 -6.22
N MET A 193 27.47 31.09 -5.44
CA MET A 193 28.57 31.98 -5.80
C MET A 193 29.89 31.25 -5.55
N LYS A 194 30.74 31.14 -6.57
CA LYS A 194 32.10 30.63 -6.46
C LYS A 194 33.06 31.80 -6.57
N TYR A 195 33.91 31.94 -5.56
CA TYR A 195 34.99 32.91 -5.55
C TYR A 195 36.27 32.19 -6.02
N ALA A 196 36.78 32.56 -7.18
CA ALA A 196 38.05 32.07 -7.70
C ALA A 196 39.11 33.15 -7.47
N LYS A 197 40.15 32.83 -6.69
CA LYS A 197 41.34 33.67 -6.57
C LYS A 197 42.48 32.98 -7.32
N SER A 198 42.90 33.58 -8.43
CA SER A 198 44.03 33.12 -9.22
C SER A 198 45.26 33.93 -8.84
N PHE A 199 46.30 33.25 -8.39
CA PHE A 199 47.60 33.85 -8.11
C PHE A 199 48.50 33.65 -9.32
N SER A 200 48.91 34.76 -9.95
CA SER A 200 49.92 34.73 -11.02
C SER A 200 51.21 35.35 -10.51
N GLY A 201 52.30 34.59 -10.56
CA GLY A 201 53.64 35.00 -10.16
C GLY A 201 54.63 33.87 -10.40
N GLY A 202 55.55 34.06 -11.36
CA GLY A 202 56.67 33.13 -11.57
C GLY A 202 57.68 33.21 -10.43
N PHE A 203 58.37 32.11 -10.13
CA PHE A 203 59.31 31.92 -9.01
C PHE A 203 60.42 33.01 -8.89
N LEU A 204 60.65 33.82 -9.94
CA LEU A 204 61.68 34.85 -10.01
C LEU A 204 61.18 36.31 -9.91
N ASN A 205 59.87 36.56 -9.76
CA ASN A 205 59.33 37.92 -9.75
C ASN A 205 58.85 38.32 -8.34
N LEU A 206 59.77 38.87 -7.54
CA LEU A 206 59.53 39.23 -6.14
C LEU A 206 58.59 40.44 -5.93
N SER A 207 58.14 41.11 -7.00
CA SER A 207 57.55 42.46 -6.88
C SER A 207 56.17 42.66 -7.53
N LEU A 208 55.56 41.66 -8.17
CA LEU A 208 54.23 41.79 -8.78
C LEU A 208 53.38 40.54 -8.53
N ARG A 209 52.71 40.52 -7.37
CA ARG A 209 51.72 39.50 -7.02
C ARG A 209 50.36 39.96 -7.54
N ASN A 210 50.10 39.70 -8.83
CA ASN A 210 48.80 40.01 -9.42
C ASN A 210 47.77 38.99 -8.90
N ILE A 211 46.86 39.45 -8.05
CA ILE A 211 45.72 38.66 -7.56
C ILE A 211 44.53 38.99 -8.46
N SER A 212 44.09 38.00 -9.25
CA SER A 212 42.84 38.11 -10.00
C SER A 212 41.74 37.46 -9.18
N GLU A 213 40.71 38.23 -8.83
CA GLU A 213 39.52 37.75 -8.13
C GLU A 213 38.33 37.72 -9.11
N GLY A 214 37.83 36.52 -9.40
CA GLY A 214 36.64 36.31 -10.21
C GLY A 214 35.51 35.77 -9.34
N THR A 215 34.34 36.41 -9.41
CA THR A 215 33.12 35.88 -8.81
C THR A 215 32.27 35.27 -9.92
N HIS A 216 31.94 33.98 -9.80
CA HIS A 216 31.16 33.26 -10.80
C HIS A 216 29.94 32.61 -10.15
N GLU A 217 28.78 32.82 -10.75
CA GLU A 217 27.57 32.09 -10.38
C GLU A 217 27.60 30.70 -11.02
N SER A 218 27.28 29.66 -10.26
CA SER A 218 27.16 28.31 -10.80
C SER A 218 25.94 27.58 -10.23
N PRO A 219 25.20 26.81 -11.04
CA PRO A 219 24.09 26.01 -10.55
C PRO A 219 24.60 24.81 -9.76
N ARG A 220 23.95 24.50 -8.63
CA ARG A 220 24.19 23.30 -7.82
C ARG A 220 22.84 22.68 -7.45
N PRO A 221 22.67 21.35 -7.50
CA PRO A 221 21.51 20.69 -6.89
C PRO A 221 21.28 21.19 -5.46
N LEU A 222 20.01 21.42 -5.10
CA LEU A 222 19.65 21.86 -3.74
C LEU A 222 20.18 20.85 -2.73
N VAL A 223 19.90 19.57 -2.98
CA VAL A 223 20.51 18.42 -2.32
C VAL A 223 21.10 17.53 -3.40
N THR A 224 22.39 17.19 -3.27
CA THR A 224 23.07 16.30 -4.23
C THR A 224 22.68 14.83 -4.01
N PRO A 225 22.77 13.96 -5.03
CA PRO A 225 22.42 12.55 -4.88
C PRO A 225 23.20 11.87 -3.74
N ASP A 226 24.47 12.22 -3.57
CA ASP A 226 25.32 11.70 -2.50
C ASP A 226 24.87 12.19 -1.09
N GLU A 227 24.44 13.44 -0.95
CA GLU A 227 23.82 13.93 0.29
C GLU A 227 22.51 13.20 0.62
N ILE A 228 21.70 12.88 -0.41
CA ILE A 228 20.44 12.13 -0.24
C ILE A 228 20.71 10.69 0.22
N MET A 229 21.69 10.01 -0.38
CA MET A 229 22.06 8.65 0.01
C MET A 229 22.64 8.57 1.44
N ARG A 230 23.30 9.65 1.89
CA ARG A 230 23.85 9.76 3.25
C ARG A 230 22.88 10.37 4.26
N MET A 231 21.63 10.61 3.86
CA MET A 231 20.62 11.17 4.75
C MET A 231 20.42 10.26 5.98
N PRO A 232 20.37 10.80 7.21
CA PRO A 232 20.15 10.00 8.40
C PRO A 232 18.87 9.17 8.31
N SER A 233 18.87 8.02 9.00
CA SER A 233 17.70 7.12 9.03
C SER A 233 16.46 7.74 9.68
N ASP A 234 16.63 8.84 10.41
CA ASP A 234 15.57 9.63 11.05
C ASP A 234 15.08 10.80 10.20
N ASP A 235 15.61 10.98 9.00
CA ASP A 235 15.26 12.10 8.15
C ASP A 235 14.52 11.62 6.89
N ALA A 236 13.77 12.53 6.28
CA ALA A 236 12.97 12.26 5.09
C ALA A 236 12.87 13.52 4.21
N LEU A 237 12.76 13.31 2.90
CA LEU A 237 12.35 14.34 1.96
C LEU A 237 10.86 14.19 1.69
N ILE A 238 10.11 15.29 1.82
CA ILE A 238 8.67 15.32 1.62
C ILE A 238 8.40 16.27 0.45
N PHE A 239 7.73 15.76 -0.57
CA PHE A 239 7.30 16.50 -1.74
C PHE A 239 5.77 16.58 -1.71
N VAL A 240 5.25 17.80 -1.69
CA VAL A 240 3.82 18.09 -1.80
C VAL A 240 3.63 18.92 -3.05
N GLY A 241 2.68 18.54 -3.91
CA GLY A 241 2.43 19.28 -5.15
C GLY A 241 2.20 20.76 -4.89
N ASN A 242 2.85 21.62 -5.68
CA ASN A 242 2.83 23.09 -5.57
C ASN A 242 3.58 23.71 -4.37
N PHE A 243 4.30 22.92 -3.58
CA PHE A 243 5.11 23.43 -2.47
C PHE A 243 6.60 23.12 -2.68
N PRO A 244 7.52 23.95 -2.13
CA PRO A 244 8.92 23.60 -2.08
C PRO A 244 9.17 22.27 -1.36
N PRO A 245 10.21 21.51 -1.73
CA PRO A 245 10.61 20.30 -1.02
C PRO A 245 10.84 20.58 0.47
N ILE A 246 10.33 19.70 1.33
CA ILE A 246 10.43 19.81 2.78
C ILE A 246 11.42 18.76 3.27
N TYR A 247 12.40 19.18 4.07
CA TYR A 247 13.26 18.27 4.83
C TYR A 247 12.63 18.01 6.20
N GLY A 248 12.15 16.79 6.43
CA GLY A 248 11.41 16.39 7.62
C GLY A 248 12.20 15.42 8.51
N LYS A 249 11.86 15.41 9.80
CA LYS A 249 12.31 14.37 10.74
C LYS A 249 11.19 13.36 10.98
N LYS A 250 11.55 12.08 10.96
CA LYS A 250 10.67 10.96 11.22
C LYS A 250 10.23 10.97 12.67
N ILE A 251 8.96 10.66 12.86
CA ILE A 251 8.41 10.37 14.18
C ILE A 251 8.65 8.89 14.45
N ARG A 252 9.46 8.59 15.48
CA ARG A 252 9.61 7.22 15.99
C ARG A 252 8.53 6.97 17.03
N TYR A 253 7.57 6.10 16.72
CA TYR A 253 6.40 5.87 17.59
C TYR A 253 6.79 5.51 19.03
N PHE A 254 7.90 4.78 19.23
CA PHE A 254 8.38 4.38 20.55
C PHE A 254 9.13 5.47 21.33
N LYS A 255 9.48 6.59 20.69
CA LYS A 255 10.06 7.77 21.37
C LYS A 255 8.98 8.81 21.74
N ASP A 256 7.82 8.75 21.11
CA ASP A 256 6.71 9.65 21.36
C ASP A 256 5.74 9.00 22.36
N PRO A 257 5.49 9.59 23.54
CA PRO A 257 4.62 8.98 24.56
C PRO A 257 3.20 8.69 24.08
N GLU A 258 2.64 9.54 23.21
CA GLU A 258 1.27 9.38 22.69
C GLU A 258 1.21 8.24 21.68
N PHE A 259 2.17 8.17 20.75
CA PHE A 259 2.23 7.06 19.79
C PHE A 259 2.61 5.74 20.45
N LEU A 260 3.49 5.74 21.46
CA LEU A 260 3.81 4.56 22.24
C LEU A 260 2.56 4.03 22.94
N LYS A 261 1.78 4.91 23.59
CA LYS A 261 0.49 4.54 24.21
C LYS A 261 -0.49 3.95 23.20
N ARG A 262 -0.59 4.54 21.99
CA ARG A 262 -1.45 4.01 20.92
C ARG A 262 -0.99 2.65 20.40
N SER A 263 0.33 2.42 20.32
CA SER A 263 0.88 1.15 19.87
C SER A 263 0.57 -0.03 20.81
N GLN A 264 0.24 0.27 22.08
CA GLN A 264 -0.13 -0.73 23.08
C GLN A 264 -1.62 -1.14 23.02
N ILE A 265 -2.42 -0.52 22.15
CA ILE A 265 -3.81 -0.94 21.92
C ILE A 265 -3.77 -2.34 21.31
N LYS A 266 -4.26 -3.33 22.05
CA LYS A 266 -4.33 -4.71 21.58
C LYS A 266 -5.24 -4.80 20.36
N PRO A 267 -4.91 -5.62 19.35
CA PRO A 267 -5.83 -5.89 18.27
C PRO A 267 -7.13 -6.48 18.84
N PRO A 268 -8.29 -6.23 18.20
CA PRO A 268 -9.54 -6.85 18.59
C PRO A 268 -9.38 -8.38 18.68
N SER A 269 -9.82 -8.98 19.80
CA SER A 269 -9.73 -10.44 20.00
C SER A 269 -10.70 -11.23 19.12
N LEU A 270 -11.67 -10.55 18.51
CA LEU A 270 -12.63 -11.09 17.57
C LEU A 270 -12.71 -10.12 16.38
N THR A 271 -12.87 -10.65 15.17
CA THR A 271 -13.37 -9.86 14.04
C THR A 271 -14.73 -9.28 14.44
N GLY A 272 -14.82 -7.95 14.51
CA GLY A 272 -16.07 -7.29 14.87
C GLY A 272 -17.13 -7.62 13.83
N LYS A 273 -18.21 -8.29 14.23
CA LYS A 273 -19.37 -8.50 13.36
C LYS A 273 -20.12 -7.18 13.23
N ILE A 274 -20.33 -6.72 12.00
CA ILE A 274 -21.27 -5.63 11.75
C ILE A 274 -22.66 -6.26 11.74
N SER A 275 -23.28 -6.37 12.92
CA SER A 275 -24.62 -6.91 13.09
C SER A 275 -25.66 -5.89 12.62
N VAL A 276 -25.79 -5.73 11.31
CA VAL A 276 -26.86 -4.96 10.68
C VAL A 276 -27.81 -5.94 10.03
N ASP A 277 -29.11 -5.77 10.26
CA ASP A 277 -30.12 -6.50 9.49
C ASP A 277 -30.15 -5.95 8.07
N TYR A 278 -29.52 -6.73 7.20
CA TYR A 278 -29.29 -6.42 5.80
C TYR A 278 -30.48 -6.73 4.90
N SER A 279 -31.53 -7.37 5.43
CA SER A 279 -32.74 -7.78 4.70
C SER A 279 -33.56 -6.59 4.21
N SER A 280 -33.52 -5.46 4.92
CA SER A 280 -34.22 -4.22 4.59
C SER A 280 -33.63 -3.44 3.39
N LEU A 281 -32.45 -3.84 2.90
CA LEU A 281 -31.69 -3.12 1.86
C LEU A 281 -31.81 -3.76 0.46
N GLY A 282 -32.76 -4.68 0.25
CA GLY A 282 -33.20 -5.11 -1.08
C GLY A 282 -32.22 -5.96 -1.89
N PHE A 283 -31.29 -6.66 -1.24
CA PHE A 283 -30.48 -7.68 -1.92
C PHE A 283 -31.18 -9.04 -1.83
N PRO A 284 -31.16 -9.88 -2.89
CA PRO A 284 -31.81 -11.18 -2.88
C PRO A 284 -31.27 -12.04 -1.74
N ASP A 285 -32.20 -12.54 -0.92
CA ASP A 285 -31.99 -13.36 0.26
C ASP A 285 -31.05 -14.54 -0.04
N THR A 286 -29.84 -14.49 0.49
CA THR A 286 -29.21 -15.72 0.97
C THR A 286 -29.31 -15.65 2.50
N PRO A 287 -30.16 -16.48 3.14
CA PRO A 287 -30.37 -16.38 4.57
C PRO A 287 -29.06 -16.65 5.32
N LEU A 288 -28.73 -15.75 6.25
CA LEU A 288 -27.76 -15.95 7.33
C LEU A 288 -28.31 -17.01 8.31
N SER A 289 -28.54 -18.25 7.86
CA SER A 289 -29.03 -19.32 8.73
C SER A 289 -27.87 -20.00 9.45
N SER A 290 -27.86 -19.79 10.77
CA SER A 290 -27.14 -20.54 11.82
C SER A 290 -25.61 -20.61 11.69
N VAL A 291 -24.93 -19.55 12.15
CA VAL A 291 -23.53 -19.65 12.58
C VAL A 291 -23.51 -20.28 13.98
N PRO A 292 -22.88 -21.45 14.19
CA PRO A 292 -22.56 -21.90 15.54
C PRO A 292 -21.56 -20.93 16.17
N ASP A 293 -21.76 -20.56 17.44
CA ASP A 293 -20.74 -19.89 18.25
C ASP A 293 -19.52 -20.82 18.41
N LYS A 294 -18.62 -20.86 17.44
CA LYS A 294 -17.34 -21.58 17.55
C LYS A 294 -16.18 -20.70 17.11
N VAL A 295 -15.56 -20.12 18.14
CA VAL A 295 -14.12 -19.93 18.36
C VAL A 295 -13.28 -19.69 17.10
N ILE A 296 -13.00 -18.41 16.85
CA ILE A 296 -11.85 -17.99 16.05
C ILE A 296 -10.61 -18.65 16.65
N THR A 297 -9.92 -19.43 15.82
CA THR A 297 -8.77 -20.26 16.18
C THR A 297 -7.68 -19.39 16.79
N LYS A 298 -7.45 -19.59 18.10
CA LYS A 298 -6.18 -19.27 18.75
C LYS A 298 -5.09 -20.02 17.99
N TYR A 299 -4.26 -19.31 17.24
CA TYR A 299 -2.86 -19.72 17.17
C TYR A 299 -2.23 -19.34 18.51
N SER A 300 -2.29 -20.29 19.45
CA SER A 300 -1.42 -20.31 20.60
C SER A 300 0.01 -20.35 20.10
N LEU A 301 0.70 -19.21 20.15
CA LEU A 301 2.14 -19.21 20.35
C LEU A 301 2.35 -19.90 21.70
N GLU A 302 2.75 -21.18 21.66
CA GLU A 302 3.38 -21.80 22.82
C GLU A 302 4.63 -20.99 23.11
N VAL A 303 4.51 -20.09 24.09
CA VAL A 303 5.67 -19.58 24.81
C VAL A 303 6.22 -20.81 25.51
N VAL A 304 7.27 -21.40 24.94
CA VAL A 304 8.13 -22.33 25.66
C VAL A 304 8.67 -21.53 26.84
N GLU A 305 8.13 -21.82 28.03
CA GLU A 305 8.71 -21.35 29.28
C GLU A 305 10.12 -21.91 29.37
N GLU A 306 11.13 -21.06 29.14
CA GLU A 306 12.49 -21.37 29.53
C GLU A 306 12.53 -21.52 31.05
N ASN A 307 12.78 -22.77 31.47
CA ASN A 307 13.05 -23.15 32.84
C ASN A 307 14.11 -22.22 33.47
N LYS A 308 13.67 -21.44 34.45
CA LYS A 308 14.54 -20.86 35.46
C LYS A 308 15.13 -21.99 36.32
N SER A 309 16.36 -22.39 36.02
CA SER A 309 17.39 -22.71 37.01
C SER A 309 18.64 -23.24 36.30
N ASN A 310 19.73 -22.49 36.31
CA ASN A 310 20.92 -22.89 37.05
C ASN A 310 21.98 -21.79 36.99
N ASN A 311 22.55 -21.54 38.16
CA ASN A 311 23.83 -20.88 38.39
C ASN A 311 24.86 -21.23 37.31
N ILE A 312 25.68 -20.24 36.95
CA ILE A 312 27.13 -20.38 36.91
C ILE A 312 27.70 -18.95 37.07
N GLU A 313 28.44 -18.79 38.17
CA GLU A 313 29.43 -17.75 38.40
C GLU A 313 30.56 -17.85 37.36
N ASP A 314 31.27 -16.73 37.17
CA ASP A 314 32.61 -16.64 36.60
C ASP A 314 32.81 -16.94 35.10
N VAL A 315 33.22 -15.92 34.35
CA VAL A 315 34.59 -15.71 33.84
C VAL A 315 34.54 -14.70 32.68
N LEU A 316 35.12 -13.51 32.93
CA LEU A 316 35.53 -12.41 32.02
C LEU A 316 34.44 -11.57 31.32
#